data_AF-A0A932ZW68-F1
#
_entry.id   AF-A0A932ZW68-F1
#
_cell.length_a   1.000
_cell.length_b   1.000
_cell.length_c   1.000
_cell.angle_alpha   90.00
_cell.angle_beta   90.00
_cell.angle_gamma   90.00
#
_symmetry.space_group_name_H-M   'P 1'
#
loop_
_entity.id
_entity.type
_entity.pdbx_description
1 polymer ?
#
loop_
_entity_poly.entity_id
_entity_poly.type
_entity_poly.pdbx_seq_one_letter_code
_entity_poly.pdbx_strand_id
1 'polypeptide(L)'
;MDAQRAIRQIERDFEDHHVERLLQYIRQPSVSALNWGNQEMSGMLAEEIREYGGEAEVVQTEEFPVVFGLIDEGAPRTLLFHGLYDVTPA
;
A
#
# COMPACT_ATOMS: atom_id res chain seq x y z
N MET A 1 12.61 -13.68 -13.77
CA MET A 1 12.14 -12.30 -13.59
C MET A 1 13.04 -11.39 -14.41
N ASP A 2 12.49 -10.62 -15.34
CA ASP A 2 13.23 -9.60 -16.08
C ASP A 2 13.13 -8.28 -15.32
N ALA A 3 14.13 -7.99 -14.49
CA ALA A 3 14.17 -6.77 -13.68
C ALA A 3 14.19 -5.50 -14.54
N GLN A 4 14.81 -5.54 -15.73
CA GLN A 4 14.84 -4.38 -16.61
C GLN A 4 13.47 -4.10 -17.22
N ARG A 5 12.69 -5.14 -17.52
CA ARG A 5 11.28 -4.96 -17.94
C ARG A 5 10.46 -4.28 -16.84
N ALA A 6 10.61 -4.71 -15.58
CA ALA A 6 9.89 -4.10 -14.47
C ALA A 6 10.26 -2.62 -14.29
N ILE A 7 11.56 -2.28 -14.31
CA ILE A 7 12.05 -0.89 -14.19
C ILE A 7 11.49 -0.02 -15.32
N ARG A 8 11.53 -0.48 -16.58
CA ARG A 8 10.97 0.27 -17.71
C ARG A 8 9.47 0.53 -17.57
N GLN A 9 8.71 -0.41 -17.00
CA GLN A 9 7.29 -0.22 -16.74
C GLN A 9 7.07 0.86 -15.68
N ILE A 10 7.82 0.80 -14.57
CA ILE A 10 7.76 1.80 -13.49
C ILE A 10 8.09 3.20 -14.03
N GLU A 11 9.15 3.35 -14.83
CA GLU A 11 9.52 4.62 -15.44
C GLU A 11 8.44 5.16 -16.38
N ARG A 12 7.81 4.29 -17.17
CA ARG A 12 6.74 4.67 -18.10
C ARG A 12 5.49 5.17 -17.38
N ASP A 13 5.12 4.54 -16.27
CA ASP A 13 3.85 4.80 -15.57
C ASP A 13 4.01 5.82 -14.42
N PHE A 14 5.23 6.35 -14.21
CA PHE A 14 5.58 7.19 -13.06
C PHE A 14 4.73 8.46 -12.94
N GLU A 15 4.74 9.32 -13.95
CA GLU A 15 4.08 10.64 -13.91
C GLU A 15 2.55 10.49 -13.87
N ASP A 16 1.98 9.68 -14.76
CA ASP A 16 0.53 9.62 -14.95
C ASP A 16 -0.19 8.77 -13.89
N HIS A 17 0.49 7.79 -13.27
CA HIS A 17 -0.14 6.86 -12.33
C HIS A 17 0.49 6.89 -10.94
N HIS A 18 1.82 6.75 -10.83
CA HIS A 18 2.46 6.62 -9.51
C HIS A 18 2.40 7.92 -8.71
N VAL A 19 2.59 9.07 -9.35
CA VAL A 19 2.46 10.38 -8.70
C VAL A 19 1.02 10.65 -8.27
N GLU A 20 0.03 10.42 -9.13
CA GLU A 20 -1.38 10.67 -8.75
C GLU A 20 -1.81 9.77 -7.59
N ARG A 21 -1.42 8.49 -7.62
CA ARG A 21 -1.64 7.58 -6.48
C ARG A 21 -0.98 8.09 -5.19
N LEU A 22 0.26 8.55 -5.25
CA LEU A 22 0.93 9.12 -4.08
C LEU A 22 0.15 10.34 -3.54
N LEU A 23 -0.34 11.20 -4.43
CA LEU A 23 -1.16 12.34 -4.04
C LEU A 23 -2.50 11.93 -3.42
N GLN A 24 -3.13 10.85 -3.89
CA GLN A 24 -4.32 10.28 -3.27
C GLN A 24 -4.04 9.84 -1.82
N TYR A 25 -2.92 9.16 -1.57
CA TYR A 25 -2.52 8.79 -0.21
C TYR A 25 -2.20 10.00 0.66
N ILE A 26 -1.49 11.00 0.13
CA ILE A 26 -1.18 12.24 0.89
C ILE A 26 -2.45 12.99 1.29
N ARG A 27 -3.52 12.93 0.49
CA ARG A 27 -4.81 13.60 0.78
C ARG A 27 -5.62 12.88 1.86
N GLN A 28 -5.36 11.60 2.12
CA GLN A 28 -5.99 10.83 3.19
C GLN A 28 -5.15 10.91 4.46
N PRO A 29 -5.65 11.50 5.57
CA PRO A 29 -4.95 11.50 6.85
C PRO A 29 -4.69 10.08 7.38
N SER A 30 -3.56 9.91 8.07
CA SER A 30 -3.19 8.69 8.81
C SER A 30 -2.29 9.03 10.01
N VAL A 31 -2.75 9.91 10.90
CA VAL A 31 -1.93 10.47 11.98
C VAL A 31 -2.18 9.72 13.30
N SER A 32 -1.30 8.77 13.63
CA SER A 32 -1.43 7.91 14.81
C SER A 32 -1.51 8.70 16.13
N ALA A 33 -0.69 9.74 16.30
CA ALA A 33 -0.70 10.57 17.52
C ALA A 33 -2.04 11.28 17.78
N LEU A 34 -2.88 11.41 16.75
CA LEU A 34 -4.18 12.07 16.81
C LEU A 34 -5.35 11.09 16.60
N ASN A 35 -5.07 9.79 16.44
CA ASN A 35 -6.05 8.77 16.04
C ASN A 35 -6.92 9.23 14.86
N TRP A 36 -6.27 9.72 13.80
CA TRP A 36 -6.95 10.39 12.70
C TRP A 36 -6.67 9.71 11.35
N GLY A 37 -7.68 9.03 10.83
CA GLY A 37 -7.70 8.53 9.45
C GLY A 37 -7.00 7.18 9.22
N ASN A 38 -6.44 6.56 10.26
CA ASN A 38 -5.75 5.27 10.16
C ASN A 38 -6.65 4.15 9.62
N GLN A 39 -7.93 4.11 10.02
CA GLN A 39 -8.88 3.11 9.55
C GLN A 39 -9.18 3.28 8.06
N GLU A 40 -9.45 4.51 7.62
CA GLU A 40 -9.71 4.84 6.21
C GLU A 40 -8.49 4.56 5.34
N MET A 41 -7.29 4.94 5.78
CA MET A 41 -6.04 4.64 5.07
C MET A 41 -5.82 3.14 4.94
N SER A 42 -6.04 2.36 6.01
CA SER A 42 -5.90 0.90 5.96
C SER A 42 -6.88 0.25 4.96
N GLY A 43 -8.10 0.78 4.87
CA GLY A 43 -9.09 0.35 3.88
C GLY A 43 -8.67 0.65 2.45
N MET A 44 -8.12 1.85 2.19
CA MET A 44 -7.62 2.24 0.87
C MET A 44 -6.49 1.32 0.40
N LEU A 45 -5.52 1.01 1.28
CA LEU A 45 -4.42 0.10 0.97
C LEU A 45 -4.92 -1.33 0.67
N ALA A 46 -5.88 -1.82 1.45
CA ALA A 46 -6.44 -3.15 1.23
C ALA A 46 -7.26 -3.23 -0.08
N GLU A 47 -7.95 -2.15 -0.48
CA GLU A 47 -8.61 -2.07 -1.79
C GLU A 47 -7.58 -2.09 -2.92
N GLU A 48 -6.53 -1.28 -2.83
CA GLU A 48 -5.49 -1.24 -3.87
C GLU A 48 -4.83 -2.61 -4.11
N ILE A 49 -4.49 -3.33 -3.04
CA ILE A 49 -3.91 -4.68 -3.18
C ILE A 49 -4.87 -5.61 -3.93
N ARG A 50 -6.19 -5.50 -3.66
CA ARG A 50 -7.22 -6.27 -4.36
C ARG A 50 -7.37 -5.85 -5.83
N GLU A 51 -7.27 -4.56 -6.13
CA GLU A 51 -7.27 -4.04 -7.51
C GLU A 51 -6.08 -4.57 -8.33
N TYR A 52 -4.95 -4.82 -7.70
CA TYR A 52 -3.79 -5.47 -8.33
C TYR A 52 -3.89 -6.99 -8.45
N GLY A 53 -5.04 -7.59 -8.09
CA GLY A 53 -5.28 -9.03 -8.16
C GLY A 53 -4.80 -9.82 -6.94
N GLY A 54 -4.43 -9.14 -5.86
CA GLY A 54 -4.09 -9.76 -4.59
C GLY A 54 -5.28 -10.04 -3.68
N GLU A 55 -5.02 -10.77 -2.61
CA GLU A 55 -5.88 -10.85 -1.44
C GLU A 55 -5.38 -9.87 -0.38
N ALA A 56 -6.30 -9.22 0.35
CA ALA A 56 -5.95 -8.31 1.42
C ALA A 56 -6.97 -8.32 2.55
N GLU A 57 -6.47 -8.17 3.77
CA GLU A 57 -7.25 -8.08 5.01
C GLU A 57 -6.78 -6.89 5.85
N VAL A 58 -7.74 -6.13 6.36
CA VAL A 58 -7.49 -5.13 7.42
C VAL A 58 -7.64 -5.83 8.77
N VAL A 59 -6.51 -6.17 9.38
CA VAL A 59 -6.43 -6.84 10.68
C VAL A 59 -6.49 -5.81 11.80
N GLN A 60 -7.52 -5.90 12.63
CA GLN A 60 -7.68 -5.03 13.79
C GLN A 60 -6.66 -5.41 14.88
N THR A 61 -5.96 -4.41 15.43
CA THR A 61 -5.01 -4.59 16.55
C THR A 61 -5.42 -3.71 17.74
N GLU A 62 -4.62 -3.68 18.81
CA GLU A 62 -4.91 -2.88 20.01
C GLU A 62 -4.87 -1.36 19.75
N GLU A 63 -3.99 -0.89 18.86
CA GLU A 63 -3.84 0.55 18.59
C GLU A 63 -4.38 0.92 17.21
N PHE A 64 -3.72 0.45 16.13
CA PHE A 64 -4.06 0.80 14.76
C PHE A 64 -4.14 -0.44 13.87
N PRO A 65 -5.01 -0.44 12.84
CA PRO A 65 -5.15 -1.60 11.97
C PRO A 65 -3.85 -1.90 11.21
N VAL A 66 -3.59 -3.18 10.96
CA VAL A 66 -2.52 -3.64 10.07
C VAL A 66 -3.15 -4.13 8.78
N VAL A 67 -2.54 -3.80 7.63
CA VAL A 67 -2.97 -4.36 6.34
C VAL A 67 -2.06 -5.53 6.02
N PHE A 68 -2.65 -6.73 5.95
CA PHE A 68 -1.99 -7.90 5.41
C PHE A 68 -2.43 -8.09 3.96
N GLY A 69 -1.46 -8.27 3.06
CA GLY A 69 -1.73 -8.48 1.64
C GLY A 69 -0.85 -9.57 1.05
N LEU A 70 -1.41 -10.32 0.10
CA LEU A 70 -0.74 -11.41 -0.60
C LEU A 70 -1.09 -11.35 -2.09
N ILE A 71 -0.05 -11.30 -2.92
CA ILE A 71 -0.16 -11.58 -4.35
C ILE A 71 0.61 -12.88 -4.58
N ASP A 72 -0.10 -13.97 -4.85
CA ASP A 72 0.49 -15.29 -5.07
C ASP A 72 0.44 -15.69 -6.54
N GLU A 73 1.61 -15.67 -7.19
CA GLU A 73 1.82 -16.11 -8.57
C GLU A 73 2.46 -17.51 -8.65
N GLY A 74 2.42 -18.29 -7.57
CA GLY A 74 3.02 -19.63 -7.49
C GLY A 74 4.55 -19.62 -7.54
N ALA A 75 5.18 -18.50 -7.17
CA ALA A 75 6.63 -18.34 -7.21
C ALA A 75 7.31 -19.20 -6.12
N PRO A 76 8.50 -19.78 -6.38
CA PRO A 76 9.21 -20.62 -5.39
C PRO A 76 9.80 -19.83 -4.22
N ARG A 77 9.72 -18.50 -4.22
CA ARG A 77 10.24 -17.61 -3.18
C ARG A 77 9.22 -16.52 -2.90
N THR A 78 9.07 -16.18 -1.63
CA THR A 78 8.24 -15.06 -1.16
C THR A 78 9.07 -13.79 -1.04
N LEU A 79 8.57 -12.68 -1.59
CA LEU A 79 9.10 -11.34 -1.34
C LEU A 79 8.19 -10.65 -0.32
N LEU A 80 8.77 -10.12 0.76
CA LEU A 80 8.04 -9.38 1.78
C LEU A 80 8.26 -7.88 1.61
N PHE A 81 7.17 -7.14 1.48
CA PHE A 81 7.17 -5.69 1.64
C PHE A 81 6.63 -5.36 3.03
N HIS A 82 7.43 -4.64 3.82
CA HIS A 82 7.05 -4.16 5.13
C HIS A 82 7.20 -2.64 5.16
N GLY A 83 6.15 -1.94 5.57
CA GLY A 83 6.11 -0.49 5.62
C GLY A 83 5.06 -0.01 6.62
N LEU A 84 5.14 1.29 6.93
CA LEU A 84 4.19 1.99 7.76
C LEU A 84 3.39 2.94 6.86
N TYR A 85 2.09 3.06 7.11
CA TYR A 85 1.21 3.97 6.37
C TYR A 85 0.86 5.22 7.17
N ASP A 86 1.20 5.24 8.46
CA ASP A 86 0.93 6.35 9.35
C ASP A 86 2.06 7.38 9.35
N VAL A 87 1.69 8.62 9.69
CA VAL A 87 2.59 9.76 9.70
C VAL A 87 2.49 10.52 11.03
N THR A 88 3.43 11.45 11.22
CA THR A 88 3.42 12.36 12.37
C THR A 88 2.66 13.64 12.05
N PRO A 89 2.17 14.38 13.07
CA PRO A 89 1.58 15.70 12.86
C PRO A 89 2.54 16.65 12.13
N ALA A 90 1.98 17.54 11.30
CA ALA A 90 2.70 18.58 10.57
C ALA A 90 3.21 19.72 11.48
#